data_AF-A0A0S6X631-F1
#
_entry.id   AF-A0A0S6X631-F1
#
_cell.length_a   1.000
_cell.length_b   1.000
_cell.length_c   1.000
_cell.angle_alpha   90.00
_cell.angle_beta   90.00
_cell.angle_gamma   90.00
#
_symmetry.space_group_name_H-M   'P 1'
#
loop_
_entity.id
_entity.type
_entity.pdbx_description
1 polymer ?
#
loop_
_entity_poly.entity_id
_entity_poly.type
_entity_poly.pdbx_seq_one_letter_code
_entity_poly.pdbx_strand_id
1 'polypeptide(L)'
;MPTLTNGKFTNGEDHETKAGDATELNGTAFSVDDIEKDIRSEIADIRKPAKNSPITPIWTDVPCLVFFRTSAPVDPVTLVQEVMRNAAKDPTRKRTRCTQRFTPNSVLGYASEEGLDQVAREVLAPHFHTDLVVPKKVNALR
;
A
#
# COMPACT_ATOMS: atom_id res chain seq x y z
N MET A 1 -16.23 -40.16 -24.26
CA MET A 1 -16.90 -40.49 -25.55
C MET A 1 -17.47 -39.20 -26.15
N PRO A 2 -17.38 -39.01 -27.46
CA PRO A 2 -17.14 -37.74 -28.16
C PRO A 2 -18.43 -37.04 -28.63
N THR A 3 -18.40 -35.79 -29.09
CA THR A 3 -18.37 -35.51 -30.55
C THR A 3 -18.01 -34.05 -30.88
N LEU A 4 -17.16 -33.93 -31.90
CA LEU A 4 -16.90 -32.73 -32.72
C LEU A 4 -18.09 -32.48 -33.66
N THR A 5 -18.38 -31.22 -33.99
CA THR A 5 -18.98 -30.88 -35.29
C THR A 5 -18.31 -29.64 -35.88
N ASN A 6 -17.98 -29.75 -37.17
CA ASN A 6 -17.27 -28.78 -37.98
C ASN A 6 -18.16 -27.58 -38.35
N GLY A 7 -17.65 -26.36 -38.17
CA GLY A 7 -18.25 -25.12 -38.67
C GLY A 7 -17.37 -24.52 -39.77
N LYS A 8 -17.85 -24.66 -41.00
CA LYS A 8 -17.23 -24.31 -42.28
C LYS A 8 -17.12 -22.78 -42.46
N PHE A 9 -15.96 -22.31 -42.92
CA PHE A 9 -15.74 -20.94 -43.41
C PHE A 9 -16.24 -20.81 -44.86
N THR A 10 -17.22 -19.96 -45.10
CA THR A 10 -17.54 -19.23 -46.35
C THR A 10 -18.35 -17.98 -45.94
N ASN A 11 -18.36 -16.81 -46.58
CA ASN A 11 -18.21 -16.44 -47.98
C ASN A 11 -17.43 -15.11 -48.11
N GLY A 12 -16.80 -14.90 -49.25
CA GLY A 12 -16.51 -13.56 -49.74
C GLY A 12 -17.78 -12.93 -50.31
N GLU A 13 -17.89 -11.63 -50.17
CA GLU A 13 -18.70 -10.77 -51.04
C GLU A 13 -18.06 -9.39 -51.07
N ASP A 14 -17.97 -8.89 -52.29
CA ASP A 14 -17.16 -7.78 -52.73
C ASP A 14 -18.05 -6.54 -52.63
N HIS A 15 -17.66 -5.55 -51.82
CA HIS A 15 -18.37 -4.28 -51.80
C HIS A 15 -17.45 -3.14 -52.21
N GLU A 16 -17.63 -2.76 -53.47
CA GLU A 16 -17.11 -1.60 -54.17
C GLU A 16 -17.37 -0.31 -53.36
N THR A 17 -16.30 0.43 -53.07
CA THR A 17 -16.34 1.70 -52.35
C THR A 17 -16.72 2.81 -53.32
N LYS A 18 -17.90 3.41 -53.17
CA LYS A 18 -18.23 4.71 -53.79
C LYS A 18 -17.85 5.87 -52.88
N ALA A 19 -17.26 6.86 -53.52
CA ALA A 19 -16.65 8.05 -52.95
C ALA A 19 -17.65 9.03 -52.33
N GLY A 20 -17.15 9.75 -51.31
CA GLY A 20 -17.50 11.14 -51.06
C GLY A 20 -18.23 11.43 -49.74
N ASP A 21 -17.48 11.79 -48.71
CA ASP A 21 -17.63 13.10 -48.06
C ASP A 21 -16.35 13.43 -47.28
N ALA A 22 -15.76 14.58 -47.58
CA ALA A 22 -14.48 15.01 -47.06
C ALA A 22 -14.69 15.72 -45.72
N THR A 23 -14.60 14.98 -44.62
CA THR A 23 -14.22 15.57 -43.34
C THR A 23 -12.71 15.45 -43.22
N GLU A 24 -12.02 16.59 -43.15
CA GLU A 24 -10.56 16.67 -43.07
C GLU A 24 -10.03 15.88 -41.87
N LEU A 25 -9.61 14.63 -42.13
CA LEU A 25 -8.73 13.91 -41.24
C LEU A 25 -7.34 14.43 -41.53
N ASN A 26 -6.85 15.32 -40.67
CA ASN A 26 -5.45 15.71 -40.60
C ASN A 26 -4.61 14.46 -40.30
N GLY A 27 -4.30 13.69 -41.35
CA GLY A 27 -3.51 12.48 -41.31
C GLY A 27 -2.05 12.85 -41.15
N THR A 28 -1.64 13.20 -39.93
CA THR A 28 -0.25 13.06 -39.54
C THR A 28 0.11 11.58 -39.70
N ALA A 29 0.88 11.27 -40.75
CA ALA A 29 1.46 9.96 -40.91
C ALA A 29 2.26 9.64 -39.64
N PHE A 30 1.76 8.72 -38.82
CA PHE A 30 2.50 8.22 -37.66
C PHE A 30 3.77 7.59 -38.19
N SER A 31 4.90 8.29 -38.03
CA SER A 31 6.18 7.74 -38.42
C SER A 31 6.56 6.65 -37.42
N VAL A 32 7.40 5.70 -37.85
CA VAL A 32 7.96 4.68 -36.95
C VAL A 32 8.66 5.35 -35.76
N ASP A 33 9.24 6.53 -35.97
CA ASP A 33 9.88 7.32 -34.92
C ASP A 33 8.89 7.88 -33.88
N ASP A 34 7.66 8.20 -34.28
CA ASP A 34 6.62 8.67 -33.35
C ASP A 34 6.16 7.53 -32.42
N ILE A 35 6.00 6.33 -32.97
CA ILE A 35 5.63 5.12 -32.19
C ILE A 35 6.73 4.77 -31.19
N GLU A 36 7.99 4.78 -31.62
CA GLU A 36 9.13 4.50 -30.76
C GLU A 36 9.30 5.55 -29.65
N LYS A 37 8.99 6.81 -29.94
CA LYS A 37 8.99 7.89 -28.95
C LYS A 37 7.88 7.71 -27.92
N ASP A 38 6.68 7.35 -28.35
CA ASP A 38 5.55 7.11 -27.46
C ASP A 38 5.80 5.89 -26.55
N ILE A 39 6.33 4.78 -27.10
CA ILE A 39 6.71 3.60 -26.30
C ILE A 39 7.77 3.95 -25.26
N ARG A 40 8.81 4.72 -25.63
CA ARG A 40 9.84 5.17 -24.67
C ARG A 40 9.24 6.05 -23.58
N SER A 41 8.25 6.88 -23.90
CA SER A 41 7.56 7.72 -22.92
C SER A 41 6.75 6.88 -21.93
N GLU A 42 6.02 5.86 -22.40
CA GLU A 42 5.26 4.94 -21.54
C GLU A 42 6.19 4.13 -20.63
N ILE A 43 7.29 3.59 -21.17
CA ILE A 43 8.28 2.86 -20.39
C ILE A 43 8.94 3.77 -19.34
N ALA A 44 9.24 5.03 -19.69
CA ALA A 44 9.80 5.99 -18.75
C ALA A 44 8.82 6.31 -17.61
N ASP A 45 7.51 6.40 -17.91
CA ASP A 45 6.48 6.61 -16.90
C ASP A 45 6.29 5.40 -15.99
N ILE A 46 6.34 4.17 -16.53
CA ILE A 46 6.30 2.94 -15.74
C ILE A 46 7.54 2.82 -14.84
N ARG A 47 8.71 3.24 -15.31
CA ARG A 47 9.98 3.18 -14.57
C ARG A 47 10.12 4.23 -13.48
N LYS A 48 9.26 5.25 -13.44
CA LYS A 48 9.28 6.23 -12.34
C LYS A 48 8.99 5.48 -11.04
N PRO A 49 9.92 5.48 -10.07
CA PRO A 49 9.66 4.84 -8.79
C PRO A 49 8.41 5.47 -8.18
N ALA A 50 7.48 4.63 -7.74
CA ALA A 50 6.26 5.10 -7.09
C ALA A 50 6.65 6.08 -5.97
N LYS A 51 6.02 7.26 -5.94
CA LYS A 51 6.20 8.26 -4.89
C LYS A 51 6.20 7.56 -3.54
N ASN A 52 7.14 7.92 -2.65
CA ASN A 52 7.26 7.36 -1.31
C ASN A 52 5.88 7.28 -0.64
N SER A 53 5.31 6.07 -0.57
CA SER A 53 4.02 5.87 0.06
C SER A 53 4.17 6.15 1.55
N PRO A 54 3.27 6.94 2.16
CA PRO A 54 3.35 7.23 3.59
C PRO A 54 3.12 5.98 4.46
N ILE A 55 2.66 4.88 3.86
CA ILE A 55 2.56 3.56 4.47
C ILE A 55 3.32 2.58 3.58
N THR A 56 4.38 1.99 4.11
CA THR A 56 5.22 1.01 3.42
C THR A 56 5.12 -0.34 4.13
N PRO A 57 4.75 -1.44 3.44
CA PRO A 57 4.80 -2.77 4.03
C PRO A 57 6.25 -3.18 4.29
N ILE A 58 6.51 -3.74 5.47
CA ILE A 58 7.78 -4.36 5.82
C ILE A 58 7.54 -5.88 5.79
N TRP A 59 8.24 -6.54 4.87
CA TRP A 59 8.20 -8.00 4.77
C TRP A 59 9.20 -8.58 5.76
N THR A 60 8.67 -9.28 6.75
CA THR A 60 9.44 -10.07 7.71
C THR A 60 9.10 -11.54 7.50
N ASP A 61 10.06 -12.44 7.65
CA ASP A 61 9.83 -13.90 7.57
C ASP A 61 9.20 -14.46 8.87
N VAL A 62 8.27 -13.70 9.46
CA VAL A 62 7.57 -14.06 10.69
C VAL A 62 6.14 -14.42 10.32
N PRO A 63 5.71 -15.68 10.55
CA PRO A 63 4.37 -16.11 10.17
C PRO A 63 3.31 -15.34 10.96
N CYS A 64 2.16 -15.12 10.32
CA CYS A 64 0.97 -14.49 10.92
C CYS A 64 1.12 -13.03 11.38
N LEU A 65 2.25 -12.37 11.12
CA LEU A 65 2.46 -10.95 11.41
C LEU A 65 2.75 -10.17 10.13
N VAL A 66 2.24 -8.94 10.06
CA VAL A 66 2.54 -7.98 8.99
C VAL A 66 2.89 -6.65 9.63
N PHE A 67 4.00 -6.08 9.18
CA PHE A 67 4.49 -4.81 9.68
C PHE A 67 4.30 -3.74 8.61
N PHE A 68 3.88 -2.55 9.06
CA PHE A 68 3.74 -1.39 8.20
C PHE A 68 4.55 -0.26 8.83
N ARG A 69 5.45 0.32 8.04
CA ARG A 69 6.14 1.55 8.40
C ARG A 69 5.29 2.72 7.96
N THR A 70 4.95 3.59 8.88
CA THR A 70 4.35 4.89 8.56
C THR A 70 5.44 5.95 8.48
N SER A 71 5.26 6.93 7.59
CA SER A 71 6.05 8.16 7.54
C SER A 71 5.12 9.36 7.55
N ALA A 72 5.66 10.52 7.95
CA ALA A 72 4.90 11.76 7.97
C ALA A 72 4.19 11.99 6.62
N PRO A 73 2.90 12.36 6.63
CA PRO A 73 2.12 12.87 7.77
C PRO A 73 1.31 11.81 8.54
N VAL A 74 1.52 10.51 8.29
CA VAL A 74 0.69 9.45 8.89
C VAL A 74 1.23 9.04 10.26
N ASP A 75 0.44 9.30 11.30
CA ASP A 75 0.67 8.80 12.66
C ASP A 75 0.08 7.38 12.83
N PRO A 76 0.86 6.39 13.32
CA PRO A 76 0.40 5.00 13.44
C PRO A 76 -0.76 4.84 14.43
N VAL A 77 -0.82 5.64 15.50
CA VAL A 77 -1.88 5.55 16.51
C VAL A 77 -3.21 6.01 15.90
N THR A 78 -3.21 7.17 15.25
CA THR A 78 -4.37 7.75 14.57
C THR A 78 -4.84 6.85 13.44
N LEU A 79 -3.91 6.26 12.67
CA LEU A 79 -4.24 5.30 11.61
C LEU A 79 -5.03 4.10 12.16
N VAL A 80 -4.53 3.45 13.22
CA VAL A 80 -5.22 2.30 13.81
C VAL A 80 -6.56 2.71 14.40
N GLN A 81 -6.64 3.85 15.09
CA GLN A 81 -7.89 4.35 15.65
C GLN A 81 -8.95 4.57 14.57
N GLU A 82 -8.58 5.15 13.42
CA GLU A 82 -9.53 5.41 12.34
C GLU A 82 -9.97 4.12 11.64
N VAL A 83 -9.05 3.16 11.45
CA VAL A 83 -9.40 1.82 10.93
C VAL A 83 -10.40 1.13 11.86
N MET A 84 -10.16 1.14 13.18
CA MET A 84 -11.07 0.57 14.17
C MET A 84 -12.41 1.30 14.22
N ARG A 85 -12.41 2.63 14.18
CA ARG A 85 -13.62 3.46 14.18
C ARG A 85 -14.48 3.17 12.96
N ASN A 86 -13.87 3.07 11.78
CA ASN A 86 -14.57 2.70 10.57
C ASN A 86 -15.07 1.26 10.64
N ALA A 87 -14.28 0.35 11.22
CA ALA A 87 -14.73 -1.02 11.47
C ALA A 87 -15.97 -1.10 12.34
N ALA A 88 -16.03 -0.31 13.40
CA ALA A 88 -17.18 -0.24 14.29
C ALA A 88 -18.44 0.36 13.62
N LYS A 89 -18.28 1.36 12.74
CA LYS A 89 -19.39 2.01 12.02
C LYS A 89 -20.09 1.07 11.03
N ASP A 90 -19.35 0.16 10.41
CA ASP A 90 -19.86 -0.78 9.40
C ASP A 90 -19.32 -2.19 9.71
N PRO A 91 -19.99 -2.93 10.63
CA PRO A 91 -19.54 -4.24 11.09
C PRO A 91 -19.85 -5.37 10.10
N THR A 92 -20.77 -5.17 9.14
CA THR A 92 -21.15 -6.21 8.17
C THR A 92 -20.12 -6.31 7.04
N ARG A 93 -19.39 -5.22 6.75
CA ARG A 93 -18.29 -5.22 5.80
C ARG A 93 -17.05 -5.93 6.34
N LYS A 94 -16.76 -7.10 5.76
CA LYS A 94 -15.51 -7.83 5.97
C LYS A 94 -14.33 -7.01 5.41
N ARG A 95 -13.37 -6.65 6.27
CA ARG A 95 -12.15 -5.90 5.91
C ARG A 95 -10.91 -6.79 5.90
N THR A 96 -10.74 -7.57 6.97
CA THR A 96 -9.57 -8.41 7.19
C THR A 96 -10.01 -9.84 7.49
N ARG A 97 -9.38 -10.82 6.84
CA ARG A 97 -9.75 -12.23 7.00
C ARG A 97 -9.25 -12.83 8.31
N CYS A 98 -8.00 -12.51 8.69
CA CYS A 98 -7.29 -13.18 9.78
C CYS A 98 -6.69 -12.22 10.81
N THR A 99 -6.94 -10.91 10.69
CA THR A 99 -6.36 -9.92 11.60
C THR A 99 -7.14 -9.89 12.91
N GLN A 100 -6.48 -10.24 14.02
CA GLN A 100 -7.08 -10.24 15.35
C GLN A 100 -6.82 -8.94 16.12
N ARG A 101 -5.63 -8.34 15.92
CA ARG A 101 -5.16 -7.20 16.70
C ARG A 101 -4.34 -6.26 15.83
N PHE A 102 -4.51 -4.97 16.07
CA PHE A 102 -3.61 -3.93 15.60
C PHE A 102 -2.85 -3.37 16.81
N THR A 103 -1.52 -3.35 16.73
CA THR A 103 -0.65 -2.77 17.75
C THR A 103 0.06 -1.57 17.13
N PRO A 104 -0.41 -0.33 17.38
CA PRO A 104 0.30 0.85 16.91
C PRO A 104 1.58 1.04 17.72
N ASN A 105 2.71 1.24 17.05
CA ASN A 105 3.98 1.58 17.67
C ASN A 105 4.38 2.98 17.19
N SER A 106 4.41 3.96 18.09
CA SER A 106 4.74 5.36 17.78
C SER A 106 6.25 5.62 17.75
N VAL A 107 7.01 4.95 18.61
CA VAL A 107 8.48 5.06 18.70
C VAL A 107 9.10 3.69 18.42
N LEU A 108 10.16 3.69 17.63
CA LEU A 108 10.94 2.50 17.28
C LEU A 108 12.41 2.80 17.52
N GLY A 109 13.12 1.85 18.13
CA GLY A 109 14.56 1.93 18.37
C GLY A 109 15.27 0.72 17.79
N TYR A 110 16.59 0.83 17.71
CA TYR A 110 17.43 -0.32 17.40
C TYR A 110 17.39 -1.33 18.56
N ALA A 111 17.48 -2.61 18.21
CA ALA A 111 17.60 -3.70 19.18
C ALA A 111 19.03 -3.80 19.75
N SER A 112 19.60 -2.66 20.15
CA SER A 112 20.85 -2.54 20.90
C SER A 112 20.55 -2.00 22.28
N GLU A 113 21.48 -2.15 23.22
CA GLU A 113 21.34 -1.61 24.58
C GLU A 113 21.15 -0.08 24.55
N GLU A 114 21.97 0.61 23.77
CA GLU A 114 21.89 2.07 23.57
C GLU A 114 20.57 2.50 22.94
N GLY A 115 20.10 1.75 21.93
CA GLY A 115 18.83 2.03 21.24
C GLY A 115 17.63 1.81 22.17
N LEU A 116 17.70 0.79 23.02
CA LEU A 116 16.69 0.52 24.03
C LEU A 116 16.66 1.62 25.10
N ASP A 117 17.81 2.03 25.63
CA ASP A 117 17.91 3.11 26.63
C ASP A 117 17.35 4.43 26.08
N GLN A 118 17.68 4.77 24.82
CA GLN A 118 17.16 5.98 24.18
C GLN A 118 15.63 5.98 24.08
N VAL A 119 15.03 4.89 23.60
CA VAL A 119 13.56 4.78 23.49
C VAL A 119 12.91 4.75 24.87
N ALA A 120 13.51 4.05 25.83
CA ALA A 120 13.00 3.98 27.18
C ALA A 120 12.95 5.37 27.84
N ARG A 121 14.01 6.17 27.70
CA ARG A 121 14.03 7.54 28.23
C ARG A 121 12.95 8.41 27.61
N GLU A 122 12.79 8.34 26.29
CA GLU A 122 11.76 9.11 25.57
C GLU A 122 10.33 8.75 26.01
N VAL A 123 10.03 7.44 26.05
CA VAL A 123 8.68 6.95 26.36
C VAL A 123 8.35 7.06 27.85
N LEU A 124 9.32 6.81 28.74
CA LEU A 124 9.07 6.78 30.19
C LEU A 124 9.13 8.16 30.85
N ALA A 125 9.85 9.13 30.26
CA ALA A 125 9.95 10.50 30.78
C ALA A 125 8.58 11.10 31.17
N PRO A 126 7.56 11.14 30.29
CA PRO A 126 6.26 11.73 30.62
C PRO A 126 5.45 10.93 31.66
N HIS A 127 5.75 9.65 31.88
CA HIS A 127 4.91 8.76 32.70
C HIS A 127 5.45 8.49 34.11
N PHE A 128 6.76 8.55 34.31
CA PHE A 128 7.40 8.12 35.58
C PHE A 128 8.15 9.24 36.32
N HIS A 129 8.52 10.32 35.64
CA HIS A 129 9.33 11.40 36.23
C HIS A 129 8.51 12.61 36.66
N THR A 130 7.20 12.46 36.84
CA THR A 130 6.34 13.47 37.46
C THR A 130 6.37 13.32 39.00
N ASP A 131 6.62 14.44 39.68
CA ASP A 131 6.99 14.58 41.08
C ASP A 131 5.96 14.10 42.12
N LEU A 132 5.51 12.84 42.14
CA LEU A 132 4.64 12.33 43.22
C LEU A 132 4.81 10.84 43.59
N VAL A 133 5.84 10.15 43.14
CA VAL A 133 6.07 8.76 43.59
C VAL A 133 6.93 8.77 44.85
N VAL A 134 6.29 8.90 46.01
CA VAL A 134 6.94 8.61 47.30
C VAL A 134 7.37 7.14 47.26
N PRO A 135 8.67 6.81 47.37
CA PRO A 135 9.12 5.43 47.37
C PRO A 135 8.48 4.71 48.57
N LYS A 136 7.64 3.71 48.28
CA LYS A 136 7.11 2.84 49.32
C LYS A 136 8.28 2.07 49.92
N LYS A 137 8.68 2.42 51.15
CA LYS A 137 9.66 1.63 51.91
C LYS A 137 9.13 0.22 52.04
N VAL A 138 9.77 -0.72 51.33
CA VAL A 138 9.53 -2.15 51.53
C VAL A 138 10.28 -2.50 52.80
N ASN A 139 9.57 -2.64 53.92
CA ASN A 139 10.17 -3.13 55.15
C ASN A 139 10.60 -4.58 54.88
N ALA A 140 11.91 -4.83 54.87
CA ALA A 140 12.45 -6.17 54.86
C ALA A 140 11.92 -6.89 56.11
N LEU A 141 11.01 -7.84 55.89
CA LEU A 141 10.61 -8.78 56.94
C LEU A 141 11.85 -9.56 57.34
N ARG A 142 12.15 -9.45 58.64
CA ARG A 142 13.28 -10.04 59.35
C ARG A 142 13.02 -11.51 59.65
#